data_AF-A0A926RLL5-F1
#
_entry.id   AF-A0A926RLL5-F1
#
_cell.length_a   1.000
_cell.length_b   1.000
_cell.length_c   1.000
_cell.angle_alpha   90.00
_cell.angle_beta   90.00
_cell.angle_gamma   90.00
#
_symmetry.space_group_name_H-M   'P 1'
#
loop_
_entity.id
_entity.type
_entity.pdbx_description
1 polymer ?
#
loop_
_entity_poly.entity_id
_entity_poly.type
_entity_poly.pdbx_seq_one_letter_code
_entity_poly.pdbx_strand_id
1 'polypeptide(L)'
;TFKNIFYFKNNISHLVNSVDENYLNKNYNLVVDRYKKLSENDNCIQILTDDISFPYFLKKPSCTEYFIPGAQVLNKKSEKKFISKLNFSSPEIILYQSPYKLLMNPLNMPETLEYIDKNYSFYEKFNGYVFYKKN
;
A
#
# COMPACT_ATOMS: atom_id res chain seq x y z
N THR A 1 28.21 -10.64 -29.08
CA THR A 1 26.94 -11.15 -28.53
C THR A 1 27.02 -11.66 -27.08
N PHE A 2 28.20 -11.91 -26.47
CA PHE A 2 28.30 -12.41 -25.07
C PHE A 2 28.84 -11.41 -24.02
N LYS A 3 29.04 -10.12 -24.34
CA LYS A 3 29.61 -9.12 -23.40
C LYS A 3 28.82 -9.05 -22.07
N ASN A 4 27.50 -9.16 -22.12
CA ASN A 4 26.65 -9.07 -20.93
C ASN A 4 26.83 -10.24 -19.94
N ILE A 5 27.33 -11.40 -20.39
CA ILE A 5 27.61 -12.56 -19.51
C ILE A 5 28.82 -12.26 -18.61
N PHE A 6 29.87 -11.66 -19.16
CA PHE A 6 31.09 -11.34 -18.39
C PHE A 6 30.82 -10.30 -17.29
N TYR A 7 29.90 -9.36 -17.53
CA TYR A 7 29.51 -8.36 -16.55
C TYR A 7 28.33 -8.78 -15.68
N PHE A 8 27.73 -9.96 -15.91
CA PHE A 8 26.51 -10.40 -15.23
C PHE A 8 26.65 -10.37 -13.71
N LYS A 9 27.75 -10.92 -13.17
CA LYS A 9 28.01 -10.95 -11.72
C LYS A 9 28.05 -9.54 -11.13
N ASN A 10 28.76 -8.62 -11.77
CA ASN A 10 28.88 -7.24 -11.29
C ASN A 10 27.54 -6.50 -11.42
N ASN A 11 26.82 -6.69 -12.51
CA ASN A 11 25.53 -6.04 -12.74
C ASN A 11 24.46 -6.51 -11.75
N ILE A 12 24.40 -7.81 -11.47
CA ILE A 12 23.49 -8.36 -10.45
C ILE A 12 23.87 -7.86 -9.06
N SER A 13 25.16 -7.85 -8.71
CA SER A 13 25.62 -7.27 -7.45
C SER A 13 25.21 -5.79 -7.32
N HIS A 14 25.39 -5.01 -8.38
CA HIS A 14 24.98 -3.61 -8.39
C HIS A 14 23.47 -3.44 -8.23
N LEU A 15 22.67 -4.27 -8.92
CA LEU A 15 21.20 -4.24 -8.85
C LEU A 15 20.68 -4.63 -7.46
N VAL A 16 21.26 -5.65 -6.83
CA VAL A 16 20.82 -6.10 -5.49
C VAL A 16 21.21 -5.09 -4.40
N ASN A 17 22.31 -4.37 -4.58
CA ASN A 17 22.82 -3.42 -3.59
C ASN A 17 22.40 -1.95 -3.84
N SER A 18 21.73 -1.68 -4.96
CA SER A 18 21.29 -0.33 -5.27
C SER A 18 20.12 0.13 -4.42
N VAL A 19 20.08 1.44 -4.14
CA VAL A 19 19.01 2.08 -3.34
C VAL A 19 17.71 2.11 -4.14
N ASP A 20 16.60 1.70 -3.52
CA ASP A 20 15.26 1.62 -4.12
C ASP A 20 14.83 2.93 -4.78
N GLU A 21 15.12 4.07 -4.15
CA GLU A 21 14.78 5.41 -4.62
C GLU A 21 15.27 5.69 -6.05
N ASN A 22 16.37 5.05 -6.48
CA ASN A 22 16.92 5.22 -7.82
C ASN A 22 16.07 4.57 -8.92
N TYR A 23 15.19 3.62 -8.57
CA TYR A 23 14.28 2.95 -9.51
C TYR A 23 12.88 3.55 -9.53
N LEU A 24 12.59 4.40 -8.55
CA LEU A 24 11.30 5.05 -8.41
C LEU A 24 11.32 6.41 -9.10
N ASN A 25 10.22 6.77 -9.74
CA ASN A 25 10.09 8.12 -10.26
C ASN A 25 10.02 9.14 -9.10
N LYS A 26 10.45 10.38 -9.36
CA LYS A 26 10.54 11.43 -8.34
C LYS A 26 9.22 11.65 -7.57
N ASN A 27 8.08 11.61 -8.27
CA ASN A 27 6.78 11.84 -7.63
C ASN A 27 6.40 10.69 -6.68
N TYR A 28 6.74 9.46 -7.05
CA TYR A 28 6.50 8.27 -6.25
C TYR A 28 7.39 8.25 -4.99
N ASN A 29 8.67 8.61 -5.12
CA ASN A 29 9.56 8.80 -3.95
C ASN A 29 8.97 9.79 -2.95
N LEU A 30 8.46 10.92 -3.42
CA LEU A 30 7.81 11.91 -2.54
C LEU A 30 6.57 11.33 -1.82
N VAL A 31 5.81 10.46 -2.47
CA VAL A 31 4.64 9.79 -1.86
C VAL A 31 5.09 8.77 -0.81
N VAL A 32 6.12 7.97 -1.09
CA VAL A 32 6.70 7.04 -0.12
C VAL A 32 7.17 7.79 1.13
N ASP A 33 7.93 8.87 0.96
CA ASP A 33 8.40 9.72 2.06
C ASP A 33 7.25 10.35 2.84
N ARG A 34 6.20 10.81 2.13
CA ARG A 34 5.02 11.39 2.78
C ARG A 34 4.30 10.32 3.60
N TYR A 35 4.02 9.15 3.02
CA TYR A 35 3.33 8.08 3.73
C TYR A 35 4.15 7.57 4.92
N LYS A 36 5.47 7.48 4.80
CA LYS A 36 6.36 7.12 5.91
C LYS A 36 6.22 8.07 7.10
N LYS A 37 6.09 9.37 6.86
CA LYS A 37 5.84 10.38 7.90
C LYS A 37 4.43 10.28 8.47
N LEU A 38 3.41 10.14 7.61
CA LEU A 38 2.02 10.05 8.03
C LEU A 38 1.77 8.84 8.93
N SER A 39 2.38 7.70 8.59
CA SER A 39 2.21 6.44 9.29
C SER A 39 3.28 6.19 10.34
N GLU A 40 4.04 7.20 10.81
CA GLU A 40 5.22 6.98 11.66
C GLU A 40 4.91 6.17 12.93
N ASN A 41 3.74 6.41 13.53
CA ASN A 41 3.24 5.74 14.73
C ASN A 41 2.55 4.40 14.45
N ASP A 42 2.28 4.09 13.18
CA ASP A 42 1.64 2.84 12.79
C ASP A 42 2.64 1.69 12.73
N ASN A 43 2.29 0.57 13.35
CA ASN A 43 3.10 -0.65 13.28
C ASN A 43 2.91 -1.44 11.97
N CYS A 44 1.92 -1.06 11.15
CA CYS A 44 1.54 -1.73 9.92
C CYS A 44 1.02 -0.73 8.89
N ILE A 45 0.88 -1.16 7.64
CA ILE A 45 0.36 -0.35 6.53
C ILE A 45 -0.91 -1.00 5.98
N GLN A 46 -2.02 -0.27 5.95
CA GLN A 46 -3.19 -0.71 5.19
C GLN A 46 -3.32 0.11 3.91
N ILE A 47 -3.39 -0.61 2.80
CA ILE A 47 -3.70 -0.06 1.49
C ILE A 47 -5.09 -0.54 1.07
N LEU A 48 -5.87 0.31 0.42
CA LEU A 48 -7.14 0.00 -0.26
C LEU A 48 -6.99 0.33 -1.75
N THR A 49 -5.86 -0.06 -2.32
CA THR A 49 -5.51 0.21 -3.71
C THR A 49 -4.66 -0.93 -4.27
N ASP A 50 -4.47 -0.94 -5.59
CA ASP A 50 -3.72 -1.99 -6.29
C ASP A 50 -2.19 -1.77 -6.22
N ASP A 51 -1.74 -0.66 -5.63
CA ASP A 51 -0.33 -0.37 -5.41
C ASP A 51 0.18 -1.07 -4.14
N ILE A 52 0.60 -2.34 -4.31
CA ILE A 52 0.99 -3.22 -3.21
C ILE A 52 2.43 -3.04 -2.71
N SER A 53 3.14 -2.06 -3.25
CA SER A 53 4.57 -1.91 -2.98
C SER A 53 4.87 -1.13 -1.69
N PHE A 54 3.88 -0.41 -1.14
CA PHE A 54 4.07 0.41 0.06
C PHE A 54 4.55 -0.36 1.31
N PRO A 55 4.00 -1.52 1.68
CA PRO A 55 4.55 -2.31 2.79
C PRO A 55 6.06 -2.57 2.69
N TYR A 56 6.56 -2.84 1.48
CA TYR A 56 7.98 -3.02 1.21
C TYR A 56 8.79 -1.74 1.44
N PHE A 57 8.42 -0.64 0.76
CA PHE A 57 9.16 0.62 0.86
C PHE A 57 9.13 1.25 2.26
N LEU A 58 8.02 1.09 2.98
CA LEU A 58 7.89 1.59 4.35
C LEU A 58 8.49 0.64 5.40
N LYS A 59 8.94 -0.56 5.00
CA LYS A 59 9.47 -1.60 5.88
C LYS A 59 8.51 -1.97 7.02
N LYS A 60 7.22 -2.05 6.68
CA LYS A 60 6.13 -2.33 7.62
C LYS A 60 5.23 -3.43 7.06
N PRO A 61 4.76 -4.39 7.88
CA PRO A 61 3.83 -5.41 7.43
C PRO A 61 2.47 -4.79 7.04
N SER A 62 1.68 -5.51 6.25
CA SER A 62 0.28 -5.14 6.02
C SER A 62 -0.54 -5.30 7.30
N CYS A 63 -1.49 -4.38 7.56
CA CYS A 63 -2.35 -4.44 8.75
C CYS A 63 -3.32 -5.62 8.74
N THR A 64 -3.64 -6.13 7.56
CA THR A 64 -4.44 -7.32 7.35
C THR A 64 -3.73 -8.25 6.37
N GLU A 65 -4.14 -9.52 6.29
CA GLU A 65 -3.64 -10.44 5.27
C GLU A 65 -4.05 -10.06 3.83
N TYR A 66 -4.90 -9.05 3.68
CA TYR A 66 -5.46 -8.59 2.42
C TYR A 66 -4.61 -7.45 1.84
N PHE A 67 -3.51 -7.80 1.18
CA PHE A 67 -2.60 -6.84 0.54
C PHE A 67 -3.09 -6.33 -0.82
N ILE A 68 -4.07 -6.98 -1.45
CA ILE A 68 -4.84 -6.46 -2.59
C ILE A 68 -6.33 -6.58 -2.23
N PRO A 69 -6.88 -5.68 -1.39
CA PRO A 69 -8.25 -5.83 -0.91
C PRO A 69 -9.28 -5.99 -2.02
N GLY A 70 -9.16 -5.22 -3.11
CA GLY A 70 -10.09 -5.28 -4.24
C GLY A 70 -10.19 -6.65 -4.93
N ALA A 71 -9.16 -7.49 -4.83
CA ALA A 71 -9.12 -8.84 -5.40
C ALA A 71 -9.26 -9.95 -4.35
N GLN A 72 -9.10 -9.65 -3.06
CA GLN A 72 -9.03 -10.67 -2.00
C GLN A 72 -10.23 -10.59 -1.03
N VAL A 73 -10.88 -9.44 -0.95
CA VAL A 73 -12.13 -9.23 -0.21
C VAL A 73 -13.28 -9.36 -1.20
N LEU A 74 -13.84 -10.57 -1.31
CA LEU A 74 -14.76 -10.95 -2.39
C LEU A 74 -16.15 -11.41 -1.90
N ASN A 75 -16.33 -11.53 -0.58
CA ASN A 75 -17.59 -11.95 0.03
C ASN A 75 -17.68 -11.51 1.50
N LYS A 76 -18.88 -11.63 2.07
CA LYS A 76 -19.19 -11.30 3.47
C LYS A 76 -18.25 -11.93 4.50
N LYS A 77 -17.74 -13.14 4.26
CA LYS A 77 -16.80 -13.78 5.20
C LYS A 77 -15.45 -13.09 5.17
N SER A 78 -14.91 -12.80 3.97
CA SER A 78 -13.67 -12.03 3.84
C SER A 78 -13.82 -10.59 4.30
N GLU A 79 -14.96 -9.94 4.08
CA GLU A 79 -15.22 -8.57 4.56
C GLU A 79 -15.19 -8.50 6.08
N LYS A 80 -15.95 -9.38 6.76
CA LYS A 80 -15.95 -9.43 8.23
C LYS A 80 -14.55 -9.71 8.79
N LYS A 81 -13.77 -10.55 8.13
CA LYS A 81 -12.39 -10.85 8.55
C LYS A 81 -11.47 -9.64 8.33
N PHE A 82 -11.56 -8.99 7.17
CA PHE A 82 -10.84 -7.74 6.89
C PHE A 82 -11.15 -6.69 7.95
N ILE A 83 -12.43 -6.39 8.19
CA ILE A 83 -12.89 -5.41 9.17
C ILE A 83 -12.39 -5.77 10.57
N SER A 84 -12.51 -7.04 10.99
CA SER A 84 -12.03 -7.48 12.30
C SER A 84 -10.52 -7.26 12.46
N LYS A 85 -9.72 -7.59 11.44
CA LYS A 85 -8.27 -7.44 11.46
C LYS A 85 -7.84 -5.97 11.40
N LEU A 86 -8.53 -5.16 10.59
CA LEU A 86 -8.28 -3.73 10.52
C LEU A 86 -8.66 -3.03 11.82
N ASN A 87 -9.77 -3.41 12.44
CA ASN A 87 -10.18 -2.87 13.74
C ASN A 87 -9.20 -3.23 14.86
N PHE A 88 -8.63 -4.46 14.82
CA PHE A 88 -7.64 -4.90 15.79
C PHE A 88 -6.28 -4.19 15.61
N SER A 89 -5.81 -4.06 14.37
CA SER A 89 -4.53 -3.39 14.07
C SER A 89 -4.62 -1.87 14.21
N SER A 90 -5.80 -1.30 13.90
CA SER A 90 -6.16 0.10 14.11
C SER A 90 -5.09 1.11 13.65
N PRO A 91 -4.65 1.06 12.37
CA PRO A 91 -3.72 2.07 11.86
C PRO A 91 -4.35 3.47 11.95
N GLU A 92 -3.54 4.49 12.21
CA GLU A 92 -3.92 5.89 12.16
C GLU A 92 -4.17 6.32 10.71
N ILE A 93 -3.41 5.79 9.74
CA ILE A 93 -3.49 6.15 8.33
C ILE A 93 -3.80 4.93 7.44
N ILE A 94 -4.68 5.14 6.48
CA ILE A 94 -4.96 4.20 5.39
C ILE A 94 -4.67 4.88 4.06
N LEU A 95 -3.92 4.21 3.19
CA LEU A 95 -3.83 4.61 1.79
C LEU A 95 -5.10 4.16 1.06
N TYR A 96 -6.04 5.07 0.92
CA TYR A 96 -7.38 4.80 0.43
C TYR A 96 -7.44 4.64 -1.10
N GLN A 97 -6.66 5.43 -1.83
CA GLN A 97 -6.67 5.39 -3.30
C GLN A 97 -5.30 5.75 -3.86
N SER A 98 -4.90 5.10 -4.95
CA SER A 98 -3.77 5.50 -5.79
C SER A 98 -4.23 5.90 -7.21
N PRO A 99 -3.32 6.46 -8.03
CA PRO A 99 -3.55 6.63 -9.47
C PRO A 99 -3.78 5.31 -10.23
N TYR A 100 -3.42 4.16 -9.64
CA TYR A 100 -3.54 2.84 -10.26
C TYR A 100 -4.83 2.14 -9.81
N LYS A 101 -5.70 1.80 -10.77
CA LYS A 101 -6.97 1.10 -10.56
C LYS A 101 -7.13 0.01 -11.62
N LEU A 102 -6.55 -1.15 -11.34
CA LEU A 102 -6.56 -2.32 -12.22
C LEU A 102 -7.54 -3.39 -11.73
N LEU A 103 -7.53 -3.69 -10.43
CA LEU A 103 -8.29 -4.78 -9.82
C LEU A 103 -9.30 -4.27 -8.79
N MET A 104 -9.19 -3.01 -8.38
CA MET A 104 -10.13 -2.41 -7.45
C MET A 104 -11.50 -2.16 -8.08
N ASN A 105 -12.46 -3.04 -7.76
CA ASN A 105 -13.88 -2.75 -7.84
C ASN A 105 -14.43 -2.55 -6.40
N PRO A 106 -14.66 -1.29 -5.96
CA PRO A 106 -15.21 -0.98 -4.65
C PRO A 106 -16.51 -1.75 -4.33
N LEU A 107 -17.30 -2.09 -5.36
CA LEU A 107 -18.57 -2.81 -5.21
C LEU A 107 -18.41 -4.25 -4.67
N ASN A 108 -17.20 -4.81 -4.67
CA ASN A 108 -16.95 -6.16 -4.18
C ASN A 108 -16.88 -6.26 -2.65
N MET A 109 -16.71 -5.13 -1.94
CA MET A 109 -16.49 -5.09 -0.50
C MET A 109 -17.30 -3.99 0.22
N PRO A 110 -18.64 -3.94 0.03
CA PRO A 110 -19.47 -2.83 0.50
C PRO A 110 -19.45 -2.64 2.03
N GLU A 111 -19.47 -3.70 2.84
CA GLU A 111 -19.40 -3.61 4.31
C GLU A 111 -18.02 -3.09 4.75
N THR A 112 -16.96 -3.45 4.00
CA THR A 112 -15.61 -2.93 4.26
C THR A 112 -15.55 -1.43 4.01
N LEU A 113 -16.10 -0.94 2.89
CA LEU A 113 -16.11 0.48 2.58
C LEU A 113 -16.97 1.27 3.57
N GLU A 114 -18.14 0.76 3.94
CA GLU A 114 -18.99 1.37 4.98
C GLU A 114 -18.25 1.49 6.31
N TYR A 115 -17.51 0.44 6.70
CA TYR A 115 -16.68 0.50 7.91
C TYR A 115 -15.58 1.57 7.79
N ILE A 116 -14.90 1.68 6.65
CA ILE A 116 -13.87 2.70 6.43
C ILE A 116 -14.48 4.09 6.52
N ASP A 117 -15.58 4.36 5.79
CA ASP A 117 -16.24 5.67 5.76
C ASP A 117 -16.78 6.10 7.13
N LYS A 118 -17.14 5.13 7.99
CA LYS A 118 -17.60 5.41 9.36
C LYS A 118 -16.45 5.71 10.34
N ASN A 119 -15.31 5.07 10.19
CA ASN A 119 -14.22 5.10 11.18
C ASN A 119 -13.00 5.92 10.76
N TYR A 120 -12.92 6.27 9.48
CA TYR A 120 -11.84 7.05 8.89
C TYR A 120 -12.44 8.16 8.02
N SER A 121 -11.71 9.24 7.86
CA SER A 121 -12.11 10.37 7.03
C SER A 121 -10.99 10.77 6.08
N PHE A 122 -11.36 11.40 4.97
CA PHE A 122 -10.39 12.00 4.05
C PHE A 122 -9.45 12.93 4.82
N TYR A 123 -8.15 12.68 4.70
CA TYR A 123 -7.13 13.48 5.36
C TYR A 123 -6.39 14.36 4.35
N GLU A 124 -5.79 13.74 3.32
CA GLU A 124 -5.12 14.48 2.28
C GLU A 124 -5.10 13.75 0.94
N LYS A 125 -4.89 14.54 -0.13
CA LYS A 125 -4.52 14.05 -1.44
C LYS A 125 -3.15 14.59 -1.81
N PHE A 126 -2.18 13.71 -2.06
CA PHE A 126 -0.81 14.07 -2.36
C PHE A 126 -0.32 13.31 -3.60
N ASN A 127 0.11 14.03 -4.65
CA ASN A 127 0.56 13.45 -5.93
C ASN A 127 -0.39 12.38 -6.51
N GLY A 128 -1.70 12.56 -6.34
CA GLY A 128 -2.72 11.64 -6.85
C GLY A 128 -3.08 10.47 -5.93
N TYR A 129 -2.36 10.29 -4.83
CA TYR A 129 -2.68 9.34 -3.76
C TYR A 129 -3.60 9.99 -2.73
N VAL A 130 -4.56 9.24 -2.20
CA VAL A 130 -5.53 9.71 -1.21
C VAL A 130 -5.31 8.94 0.09
N PHE A 131 -5.09 9.68 1.16
CA PHE A 131 -4.91 9.14 2.50
C PHE A 131 -6.13 9.45 3.35
N TYR A 132 -6.57 8.44 4.09
CA TYR A 132 -7.62 8.55 5.09
C TYR A 132 -6.98 8.45 6.46
N LYS A 133 -7.48 9.23 7.41
CA LYS A 133 -7.05 9.22 8.80
C LYS A 133 -8.17 8.74 9.70
N LYS A 134 -7.82 7.97 10.73
CA LYS A 134 -8.76 7.49 11.73
C LYS A 134 -9.44 8.67 12.44
N ASN A 135 -10.76 8.58 12.60
CA ASN A 135 -11.59 9.57 13.31
C ASN A 135 -11.31 9.61 14.80
#